data_AF-A0A4Y2JCC2-F1
#
_entry.id   AF-A0A4Y2JCC2-F1
#
_cell.length_a   1.000
_cell.length_b   1.000
_cell.length_c   1.000
_cell.angle_alpha   90.00
_cell.angle_beta   90.00
_cell.angle_gamma   90.00
#
_symmetry.space_group_name_H-M   'P 1'
#
loop_
_entity.id
_entity.type
_entity.pdbx_description
1 polymer ?
#
loop_
_entity_poly.entity_id
_entity_poly.type
_entity_poly.pdbx_seq_one_letter_code
_entity_poly.pdbx_strand_id
1 'polypeptide(L)'
;MPAVTNVSKQVEDFYILSFTTSEHHTDATDSRILRDNEKLQKLVGWFEFQDPFAISAFVISISTGILKDETINCNRTFECGNYSMSCIVGKSFCKKKMRVTSLRGLKSKVNIGNEEIHMNP
;
A
#
# COMPACT_ATOMS: atom_id res chain seq x y z
N MET A 1 -7.34 -20.67 24.66
CA MET A 1 -8.55 -19.99 25.16
C MET A 1 -9.45 -21.01 25.86
N PRO A 2 -9.50 -21.05 27.20
CA PRO A 2 -10.14 -22.15 27.95
C PRO A 2 -11.68 -22.16 27.90
N ALA A 3 -12.31 -21.01 27.68
CA ALA A 3 -13.77 -20.89 27.68
C ALA A 3 -14.41 -21.61 26.48
N VAL A 4 -13.79 -21.51 25.30
CA VAL A 4 -14.31 -22.09 24.04
C VAL A 4 -14.27 -23.62 24.09
N THR A 5 -13.21 -24.20 24.65
CA THR A 5 -13.07 -25.66 24.79
C THR A 5 -14.09 -26.27 25.75
N ASN A 6 -14.52 -25.53 26.78
CA ASN A 6 -15.53 -26.00 27.73
C ASN A 6 -16.93 -26.04 27.11
N VAL A 7 -17.29 -25.01 26.34
CA VAL A 7 -18.58 -24.97 25.63
C VAL A 7 -18.66 -26.10 24.59
N SER A 8 -17.60 -26.33 23.80
CA SER A 8 -17.58 -27.43 22.83
C SER A 8 -17.72 -28.80 23.50
N LYS A 9 -17.05 -29.03 24.63
CA LYS A 9 -17.13 -30.27 25.41
C LYS A 9 -18.57 -30.57 25.87
N GLN A 10 -19.26 -29.57 26.41
CA GLN A 10 -20.64 -29.73 26.88
C GLN A 10 -21.63 -30.02 25.75
N VAL A 11 -21.39 -29.44 24.56
CA VAL A 11 -22.21 -29.72 23.37
C VAL A 11 -21.95 -31.15 22.86
N GLU A 12 -20.71 -31.61 22.84
CA GLU A 12 -20.34 -32.99 22.49
C GLU A 12 -21.01 -34.01 23.42
N ASP A 13 -20.94 -33.76 24.73
CA ASP A 13 -21.54 -34.61 25.75
C ASP A 13 -23.07 -34.65 25.63
N PHE A 14 -23.71 -33.52 25.27
CA PHE A 14 -25.16 -33.44 25.04
C PHE A 14 -25.62 -34.25 23.83
N TYR A 15 -24.86 -34.23 22.74
CA TYR A 15 -25.20 -34.97 21.52
C TYR A 15 -24.65 -36.40 21.49
N ILE A 16 -23.87 -36.82 22.49
CA ILE A 16 -23.16 -38.11 22.53
C ILE A 16 -22.32 -38.31 21.25
N LEU A 17 -21.73 -37.22 20.78
CA LEU A 17 -20.92 -37.18 19.57
C LEU A 17 -19.55 -36.63 19.95
N SER A 18 -18.49 -37.38 19.70
CA SER A 18 -17.13 -36.86 19.79
C SER A 18 -16.74 -36.28 18.44
N PHE A 19 -16.59 -34.96 18.36
CA PHE A 19 -15.98 -34.35 17.18
C PHE A 19 -14.47 -34.51 17.31
N THR A 20 -13.86 -35.30 16.44
CA THR A 20 -12.41 -35.17 16.23
C THR A 20 -12.18 -33.77 15.71
N THR A 21 -11.44 -32.93 16.44
CA THR A 21 -10.98 -31.64 15.93
C THR A 21 -10.15 -31.93 14.69
N SER A 22 -10.77 -31.78 13.52
CA SER A 22 -10.06 -31.78 12.25
C SER A 22 -9.02 -30.66 12.34
N GLU A 23 -7.83 -30.94 11.82
CA GLU A 23 -6.64 -30.08 11.86
C GLU A 23 -6.86 -28.83 10.98
N HIS A 24 -7.86 -28.01 11.30
CA HIS A 24 -8.23 -26.80 10.57
C HIS A 24 -7.25 -25.64 10.84
N HIS A 25 -6.22 -25.87 11.65
CA HIS A 25 -5.15 -24.93 11.95
C HIS A 25 -3.78 -25.49 11.54
N THR A 26 -3.66 -25.98 10.30
CA THR A 26 -2.35 -26.37 9.73
C THR A 26 -1.34 -25.23 9.76
N ASP A 27 -1.80 -23.97 9.83
CA ASP A 27 -0.94 -22.78 9.86
C ASP A 27 -0.34 -22.51 11.24
N ALA A 28 -0.94 -23.02 12.32
CA ALA A 28 -0.48 -22.83 13.70
C ALA A 28 0.13 -24.09 14.31
N THR A 29 0.50 -25.09 13.50
CA THR A 29 1.22 -26.27 13.97
C THR A 29 2.57 -25.86 14.54
N ASP A 30 3.01 -26.51 15.63
CA ASP A 30 4.29 -26.24 16.29
C ASP A 30 5.48 -26.25 15.33
N SER A 31 5.47 -27.14 14.33
CA SER A 31 6.50 -27.22 13.28
C SER A 31 6.58 -25.95 12.43
N ARG A 32 5.45 -25.32 12.11
CA ARG A 32 5.41 -24.07 11.34
C ARG A 32 5.82 -22.88 12.20
N ILE A 33 5.37 -22.85 13.46
CA ILE A 33 5.78 -21.83 14.44
C ILE A 33 7.30 -21.87 14.64
N LEU A 34 7.88 -23.05 14.83
CA LEU A 34 9.34 -23.22 14.96
C LEU A 34 10.08 -22.72 13.72
N ARG A 35 9.65 -23.12 12.53
CA ARG A 35 10.26 -22.69 11.26
C ARG A 35 10.15 -21.18 11.05
N ASP A 36 9.02 -20.58 11.40
CA ASP A 36 8.81 -19.14 11.24
C ASP A 36 9.65 -18.35 12.25
N ASN A 37 9.80 -18.85 13.48
CA ASN A 37 10.75 -18.31 14.46
C ASN A 37 12.21 -18.39 13.95
N GLU A 38 12.63 -19.51 13.37
CA GLU A 38 13.98 -19.63 12.76
C GLU A 38 14.20 -18.63 11.62
N LYS A 39 13.19 -18.40 10.78
CA LYS A 39 13.24 -17.40 9.72
C LYS A 39 13.27 -15.98 10.26
N LEU A 40 12.48 -15.69 11.30
CA LEU A 40 12.47 -14.41 11.97
C LEU A 40 13.86 -14.08 12.52
N GLN A 41 14.53 -15.04 13.17
CA GLN A 41 15.89 -14.85 13.68
C GLN A 41 16.89 -14.52 12.55
N LYS A 42 16.78 -15.18 11.40
CA LYS A 42 17.60 -14.87 10.22
C LYS A 42 17.33 -13.46 9.69
N LEU A 43 16.06 -13.06 9.66
CA LEU A 43 15.66 -11.72 9.20
C LEU A 43 16.16 -10.63 10.15
N VAL A 44 16.05 -10.86 11.46
CA VAL A 44 16.56 -9.95 12.50
C VAL A 44 18.09 -9.82 12.39
N GLY A 45 18.83 -10.94 12.31
CA GLY A 45 20.28 -10.90 12.13
C GLY A 45 20.70 -10.20 10.83
N TRP A 46 19.90 -10.29 9.76
CA TRP A 46 20.12 -9.54 8.54
C TRP A 46 19.93 -8.03 8.75
N PHE A 47 18.87 -7.61 9.47
CA PHE A 47 18.64 -6.20 9.80
C PHE A 47 19.67 -5.61 10.78
N GLU A 48 20.20 -6.42 11.70
CA GLU A 48 21.30 -5.98 12.58
C GLU A 48 22.58 -5.68 11.79
N PHE A 49 22.84 -6.43 10.71
CA PHE A 49 23.97 -6.20 9.83
C PHE A 49 23.71 -5.11 8.78
N GLN A 50 22.47 -4.98 8.31
CA GLN A 50 22.01 -4.02 7.32
C GLN A 50 20.86 -3.21 7.90
N ASP A 51 21.14 -2.05 8.48
CA ASP A 51 20.08 -1.14 8.94
C ASP A 51 19.25 -0.70 7.71
N PRO A 52 17.98 -1.16 7.59
CA PRO A 52 17.14 -0.84 6.44
C PRO A 52 16.72 0.63 6.41
N PHE A 53 16.97 1.37 7.50
CA PHE A 53 16.69 2.80 7.65
C PHE A 53 17.97 3.62 7.87
N ALA A 54 19.15 3.04 7.58
CA ALA A 54 20.38 3.79 7.57
C ALA A 54 20.18 5.02 6.68
N ILE A 55 20.67 6.18 7.13
CA ILE A 55 20.59 7.42 6.37
C ILE A 55 21.48 7.28 5.13
N SER A 56 20.90 6.71 4.09
CA SER A 56 21.46 6.61 2.75
C SER A 56 20.99 7.82 1.95
N ALA A 57 21.89 8.37 1.14
CA ALA A 57 21.53 9.39 0.14
C ALA A 57 20.59 8.82 -0.94
N PHE A 58 20.48 7.49 -1.02
CA PHE A 58 19.77 6.80 -2.08
C PHE A 58 18.81 5.72 -1.54
N VAL A 59 17.65 5.61 -2.17
CA VAL A 59 16.67 4.54 -1.90
C VAL A 59 16.98 3.36 -2.80
N ILE A 60 17.21 2.18 -2.21
CA ILE A 60 17.50 0.94 -2.96
C ILE A 60 16.29 0.01 -2.90
N SER A 61 15.87 -0.49 -4.06
CA SER A 61 14.89 -1.58 -4.13
C SER A 61 15.53 -2.90 -3.69
N ILE A 62 14.98 -3.56 -2.66
CA ILE A 62 15.51 -4.84 -2.18
C ILE A 62 15.29 -5.96 -3.22
N SER A 63 14.19 -5.92 -3.99
CA SER A 63 13.87 -6.96 -4.97
C SER A 63 14.67 -6.86 -6.27
N THR A 64 15.10 -5.65 -6.65
CA THR A 64 15.76 -5.41 -7.94
C THR A 64 17.15 -4.80 -7.83
N GLY A 65 17.57 -4.36 -6.64
CA GLY A 65 18.83 -3.63 -6.43
C GLY A 65 18.87 -2.24 -7.06
N ILE A 66 17.77 -1.76 -7.66
CA ILE A 66 17.74 -0.48 -8.38
C ILE A 66 17.87 0.67 -7.38
N LEU A 67 18.85 1.54 -7.64
CA LEU A 67 19.08 2.79 -6.93
C LEU A 67 18.15 3.87 -7.48
N LYS A 68 17.42 4.54 -6.60
CA LYS A 68 16.59 5.69 -6.97
C LYS A 68 17.39 6.98 -6.88
N ASP A 69 17.05 7.92 -7.76
CA ASP A 69 17.60 9.28 -7.82
C ASP A 69 17.47 10.03 -6.48
N GLU A 70 18.39 10.97 -6.24
CA GLU A 70 18.52 11.79 -5.01
C GLU A 70 17.25 12.61 -4.70
N THR A 71 16.40 12.81 -5.71
CA THR A 71 15.11 13.50 -5.59
C THR A 71 14.11 12.78 -4.68
N ILE A 72 14.30 11.48 -4.42
CA ILE A 72 13.34 10.69 -3.65
C ILE A 72 14.01 10.17 -2.38
N ASN A 73 13.74 10.89 -1.29
CA ASN A 73 14.26 10.62 0.04
C ASN A 73 13.15 10.08 0.96
N CYS A 74 13.22 8.80 1.32
CA CYS A 74 12.27 8.17 2.25
C CYS A 74 12.38 8.71 3.68
N ASN A 75 13.57 9.15 4.11
CA ASN A 75 13.85 9.55 5.49
C ASN A 75 13.11 10.83 5.88
N ARG A 76 12.88 11.74 4.92
CA ARG A 76 12.15 13.00 5.15
C ARG A 76 10.70 12.97 4.69
N THR A 77 10.16 11.80 4.35
CA THR A 77 8.78 11.70 3.83
C THR A 77 7.75 12.26 4.79
N PHE A 78 7.89 12.01 6.10
CA PHE A 78 6.99 12.53 7.12
C PHE A 78 7.05 14.06 7.21
N GLU A 79 8.26 14.63 7.25
CA GLU A 79 8.49 16.09 7.32
C GLU A 79 7.97 16.80 6.06
N CYS A 80 8.35 16.30 4.87
CA CYS A 80 7.90 16.83 3.59
C CYS A 80 6.38 16.70 3.42
N GLY A 81 5.78 15.59 3.87
CA GLY A 81 4.34 15.37 3.84
C GLY A 81 3.60 16.38 4.73
N ASN A 82 4.05 16.56 5.96
CA ASN A 82 3.47 17.54 6.88
C ASN A 82 3.62 18.98 6.38
N TYR A 83 4.78 19.34 5.83
CA TYR A 83 4.99 20.64 5.19
C TYR A 83 4.05 20.84 3.99
N SER A 84 3.89 19.83 3.15
CA SER A 84 3.00 19.89 1.99
C SER A 84 1.53 20.05 2.43
N MET A 85 1.11 19.34 3.47
CA MET A 85 -0.23 19.49 4.02
C MET A 85 -0.45 20.86 4.66
N SER A 86 0.49 21.36 5.45
CA SER A 86 0.38 22.71 6.05
C SER A 86 0.30 23.80 5.00
N CYS A 87 0.94 23.61 3.85
CA CYS A 87 0.83 24.50 2.69
C CYS A 87 -0.54 24.50 2.04
N ILE A 88 -1.40 23.51 2.27
CA ILE A 88 -2.74 23.40 1.67
C ILE A 88 -3.82 23.84 2.66
N VAL A 89 -3.61 23.61 3.96
CA VAL A 89 -4.53 24.02 5.01
C VAL A 89 -4.78 25.53 4.95
N GLY A 90 -6.05 25.93 4.90
CA GLY A 90 -6.48 27.33 4.84
C GLY A 90 -6.36 27.99 3.46
N LYS A 91 -5.80 27.33 2.44
CA LYS A 91 -5.83 27.84 1.07
C LYS A 91 -7.15 27.47 0.40
N SER A 92 -7.89 28.47 -0.09
CA SER A 92 -8.98 28.21 -1.03
C SER A 92 -8.35 27.74 -2.34
N PHE A 93 -8.71 26.55 -2.82
CA PHE A 93 -8.48 26.22 -4.22
C PHE A 93 -9.14 27.33 -5.03
N CYS A 94 -8.32 28.14 -5.70
CA CYS A 94 -8.81 29.19 -6.56
C CYS A 94 -9.74 28.48 -7.53
N LYS A 95 -11.05 28.81 -7.47
CA LYS A 95 -12.05 28.25 -8.36
C LYS A 95 -11.58 28.64 -9.76
N LYS A 96 -10.79 27.79 -10.42
CA LYS A 96 -10.62 27.88 -11.86
C LYS A 96 -12.05 27.81 -12.35
N LYS A 97 -12.57 28.95 -12.83
CA LYS A 97 -13.79 28.95 -13.63
C LYS A 97 -13.43 28.02 -14.78
N MET A 98 -13.85 26.76 -14.70
CA MET A 98 -13.94 25.93 -15.87
C MET A 98 -14.94 26.65 -16.75
N ARG A 99 -14.41 27.47 -17.67
CA ARG A 99 -15.23 28.11 -18.68
C ARG A 99 -15.56 26.98 -19.63
N VAL A 100 -16.68 26.30 -19.36
CA VAL A 100 -17.25 25.32 -20.26
C VAL A 100 -17.71 26.11 -21.47
N THR A 101 -16.84 26.21 -22.46
CA THR A 101 -17.20 26.74 -23.77
C THR A 101 -18.01 25.64 -24.45
N SER A 102 -19.27 25.93 -24.76
CA SER A 102 -20.08 25.04 -25.60
C SER A 102 -19.32 24.73 -26.89
N LEU A 103 -19.39 23.49 -27.38
CA LEU A 103 -18.88 23.11 -28.70
C LEU A 103 -19.37 24.05 -29.81
N ARG A 104 -20.55 24.67 -29.64
CA ARG A 104 -21.10 25.70 -30.54
C ARG A 104 -20.25 26.97 -30.62
N GLY A 105 -19.46 27.26 -29.60
CA GLY A 105 -18.53 28.39 -29.53
C GLY A 105 -17.10 28.06 -29.99
N LEU A 106 -16.81 26.79 -30.31
CA LEU A 106 -15.56 26.39 -30.95
C LEU A 106 -15.66 26.69 -32.45
N LYS A 107 -14.57 27.18 -33.04
CA LYS A 107 -14.49 27.39 -34.49
C LYS A 107 -14.54 26.02 -35.17
N SER A 108 -15.41 25.83 -36.16
CA SER A 108 -15.49 24.61 -36.98
C SER A 108 -14.30 24.47 -37.95
N LYS A 109 -13.24 25.26 -37.77
CA LYS A 109 -12.11 25.35 -38.67
C LYS A 109 -10.81 25.47 -37.89
N VAL A 110 -9.83 24.68 -38.28
CA VAL A 110 -8.48 24.70 -37.74
C VAL A 110 -7.49 24.76 -38.90
N ASN A 111 -6.51 25.67 -38.82
CA ASN A 111 -5.42 25.73 -39.77
C ASN A 111 -4.29 24.83 -39.28
N ILE A 112 -3.91 23.84 -40.09
CA ILE A 112 -2.72 23.02 -39.86
C ILE A 112 -1.78 23.29 -41.02
N GLY A 113 -0.74 24.09 -40.79
CA GLY A 113 0.10 24.62 -41.87
C GLY A 113 -0.61 25.70 -42.69
N ASN A 114 -0.56 25.60 -44.02
CA ASN A 114 -1.21 26.53 -44.95
C ASN A 114 -2.62 26.09 -45.41
N GLU A 115 -3.11 24.96 -44.90
CA GLU A 115 -4.41 24.40 -45.29
C GLU A 115 -5.44 24.58 -44.18
N GLU A 116 -6.64 25.02 -44.56
CA GLU A 116 -7.78 25.21 -43.66
C GLU A 116 -8.64 23.93 -43.66
N ILE A 117 -8.73 23.25 -42.52
CA ILE A 117 -9.49 22.01 -42.37
C ILE A 117 -10.79 22.31 -41.64
N HIS A 118 -11.91 21.94 -42.27
CA HIS A 118 -13.23 22.06 -41.67
C HIS A 118 -13.53 20.84 -40.79
N MET A 119 -13.74 21.07 -39.49
CA MET A 119 -14.19 20.06 -38.55
C MET A 119 -15.72 19.99 -38.62
N ASN A 120 -16.25 18.86 -39.09
CA ASN A 120 -17.68 18.59 -38.97
C ASN A 120 -17.98 18.17 -37.51
N PRO A 121 -19.02 18.73 -36.87
CA PRO A 121 -19.37 18.41 -35.50
C PRO A 121 -19.82 16.96 -35.31
#